data_AF-A0A941R0E4-F1
#
_entry.id   AF-A0A941R0E4-F1
#
_cell.length_a   1.000
_cell.length_b   1.000
_cell.length_c   1.000
_cell.angle_alpha   90.00
_cell.angle_beta   90.00
_cell.angle_gamma   90.00
#
_symmetry.space_group_name_H-M   'P 1'
#
loop_
_entity.id
_entity.type
_entity.pdbx_description
1 polymer ?
#
loop_
_entity_poly.entity_id
_entity_poly.type
_entity_poly.pdbx_seq_one_letter_code
_entity_poly.pdbx_strand_id
1 'polypeptide(L)'
;DIFGYVLNAKNDNGIGQYLETIVNTVDFISPMVYPSHYSKGSFGYSYPNNFPYEVVTAALNDGLSRGVQEKSLRPFLQGFWHSSEDVRLNIKAAEDKGLDWIIWNNSSVYDEDYFSRINS
;
A
#
# COMPACT_ATOMS: atom_id res chain seq x y z
N ASP A 1 -1.33 -4.92 11.58
CA ASP A 1 -1.44 -4.05 10.38
C ASP A 1 -1.74 -2.62 10.83
N ILE A 2 -1.78 -1.67 9.91
CA ILE A 2 -2.26 -0.29 10.13
C ILE A 2 -3.08 0.15 8.91
N PHE A 3 -3.89 1.20 9.04
CA PHE A 3 -4.54 1.79 7.87
C PHE A 3 -3.51 2.42 6.92
N GLY A 4 -3.67 2.24 5.60
CA GLY A 4 -2.77 2.87 4.61
C GLY A 4 -2.73 4.39 4.69
N TYR A 5 -3.83 5.01 5.12
CA TYR A 5 -3.90 6.46 5.36
C TYR A 5 -2.88 6.95 6.40
N VAL A 6 -2.47 6.11 7.37
CA VAL A 6 -1.50 6.46 8.42
C VAL A 6 -0.12 6.79 7.83
N LEU A 7 0.21 6.26 6.65
CA LEU A 7 1.45 6.61 5.94
C LEU A 7 1.48 8.08 5.49
N ASN A 8 0.33 8.64 5.11
CA ASN A 8 0.21 10.03 4.64
C ASN A 8 -0.17 11.02 5.77
N ALA A 9 -0.85 10.54 6.82
CA ALA A 9 -1.38 11.38 7.88
C ALA A 9 -0.31 11.85 8.87
N LYS A 10 -0.19 13.17 9.06
CA LYS A 10 0.76 13.80 10.00
C LYS A 10 0.29 13.79 11.47
N ASN A 11 -0.92 13.32 11.71
CA ASN A 11 -1.56 13.16 13.01
C ASN A 11 -2.39 11.86 12.97
N ASP A 12 -2.88 11.41 14.13
CA ASP A 12 -3.67 10.17 14.22
C ASP A 12 -5.10 10.31 13.67
N ASN A 13 -5.58 11.55 13.45
CA ASN A 13 -6.97 11.92 13.16
C ASN A 13 -8.01 11.14 13.99
N GLY A 14 -7.69 10.83 15.25
CA GLY A 14 -8.60 10.17 16.18
C GLY A 14 -8.82 8.67 15.94
N ILE A 15 -8.07 8.02 15.05
CA ILE A 15 -8.16 6.57 14.82
C ILE A 15 -7.21 5.75 15.71
N GLY A 16 -6.41 6.42 16.55
CA GLY A 16 -5.51 5.78 17.51
C GLY A 16 -4.27 5.13 16.88
N GLN A 17 -3.89 5.50 15.65
CA GLN A 17 -2.68 5.02 14.99
C GLN A 17 -1.76 6.19 14.64
N TYR A 18 -0.61 6.26 15.30
CA TYR A 18 0.41 7.28 15.05
C TYR A 18 1.70 6.60 14.55
N LEU A 19 2.09 6.89 13.30
CA LEU A 19 3.13 6.15 12.58
C LEU A 19 4.44 6.13 13.37
N GLU A 20 4.91 7.28 13.82
CA GLU A 20 6.20 7.47 14.48
C GLU A 20 6.27 6.75 15.84
N THR A 21 5.13 6.51 16.50
CA THR A 21 5.10 5.69 17.71
C THR A 21 5.16 4.20 17.35
N ILE A 22 4.34 3.77 16.39
CA ILE A 22 4.21 2.35 16.04
C ILE A 22 5.54 1.80 15.50
N VAL A 23 6.19 2.50 14.58
CA VAL A 23 7.41 2.05 13.89
C VAL A 23 8.59 1.78 14.83
N ASN A 24 8.58 2.37 16.02
CA ASN A 24 9.61 2.19 17.04
C ASN A 24 9.33 1.01 17.99
N THR A 25 8.20 0.32 17.82
CA THR A 25 7.72 -0.73 18.75
C THR A 25 7.55 -2.10 18.11
N VAL A 26 7.71 -2.19 16.78
CA VAL A 26 7.50 -3.42 16.01
C VAL A 26 8.62 -3.64 15.01
N ASP A 27 8.88 -4.90 14.69
CA ASP A 27 9.90 -5.27 13.70
C ASP A 27 9.46 -4.94 12.26
N PHE A 28 8.16 -5.12 11.99
CA PHE A 28 7.53 -4.89 10.69
C PHE A 28 6.22 -4.13 10.85
N ILE A 29 5.95 -3.21 9.92
CA ILE A 29 4.65 -2.58 9.74
C ILE A 29 4.02 -3.07 8.43
N SER A 30 2.72 -3.32 8.49
CA SER A 30 1.94 -3.73 7.31
C SER A 30 0.75 -2.80 7.11
N PRO A 31 0.97 -1.65 6.45
CA PRO A 31 -0.12 -0.75 6.08
C PRO A 31 -1.01 -1.38 5.01
N MET A 32 -2.33 -1.25 5.20
CA MET A 32 -3.35 -1.64 4.23
C MET A 32 -3.45 -0.59 3.12
N VAL A 33 -2.59 -0.69 2.10
CA VAL A 33 -2.51 0.25 0.98
C VAL A 33 -3.44 -0.24 -0.13
N TYR A 34 -4.70 0.17 -0.03
CA TYR A 34 -5.75 -0.19 -0.97
C TYR A 34 -6.18 1.04 -1.77
N PRO A 35 -5.85 1.15 -3.08
CA PRO A 35 -6.26 2.28 -3.91
C PRO A 35 -7.75 2.63 -3.82
N SER A 36 -8.63 1.64 -3.65
CA SER A 36 -10.08 1.82 -3.47
C SER A 36 -10.48 2.60 -2.21
N HIS A 37 -9.62 2.65 -1.20
CA HIS A 37 -9.92 3.25 0.11
C HIS A 37 -9.38 4.68 0.25
N TYR A 38 -8.70 5.20 -0.77
CA TYR A 38 -8.31 6.60 -0.82
C TYR A 38 -9.43 7.47 -1.38
N SER A 39 -9.60 8.66 -0.80
CA SER A 39 -10.66 9.60 -1.19
C SER A 39 -10.39 10.21 -2.57
N LYS A 40 -11.46 10.70 -3.22
CA LYS A 40 -11.34 11.48 -4.46
C LYS A 40 -10.33 12.62 -4.28
N GLY A 41 -9.37 12.72 -5.20
CA GLY A 41 -8.30 13.72 -5.17
C GLY A 41 -7.05 13.32 -4.40
N SER A 42 -7.05 12.19 -3.68
CA SER A 42 -5.84 11.66 -3.05
C SER A 42 -4.73 11.45 -4.08
N PHE A 43 -3.52 11.87 -3.72
CA PHE A 43 -2.34 11.82 -4.58
C PHE A 43 -2.51 12.49 -5.97
N GLY A 44 -3.47 13.41 -6.10
CA GLY A 44 -3.75 14.10 -7.37
C GLY A 44 -4.68 13.36 -8.32
N TYR A 45 -5.21 12.18 -7.95
CA TYR A 45 -6.08 11.37 -8.80
C TYR A 45 -7.55 11.55 -8.43
N SER A 46 -8.38 11.86 -9.43
CA SER A 46 -9.84 11.95 -9.23
C SER A 46 -10.46 10.63 -8.76
N TYR A 47 -9.93 9.50 -9.24
CA TYR A 47 -10.33 8.16 -8.83
C TYR A 47 -9.08 7.33 -8.56
N PRO A 48 -8.53 7.35 -7.33
CA PRO A 48 -7.28 6.67 -7.00
C PRO A 48 -7.25 5.18 -7.37
N ASN A 49 -8.40 4.50 -7.27
CA ASN A 49 -8.51 3.08 -7.65
C ASN A 49 -8.16 2.77 -9.12
N ASN A 50 -8.17 3.76 -10.01
CA ASN A 50 -7.81 3.59 -11.42
C ASN A 50 -6.29 3.76 -11.68
N PHE A 51 -5.51 4.08 -10.65
CA PHE A 51 -4.07 4.36 -10.74
C PHE A 51 -3.31 3.55 -9.67
N PRO A 52 -3.41 2.21 -9.70
CA PRO A 52 -2.90 1.35 -8.63
C PRO A 52 -1.39 1.53 -8.40
N TYR A 53 -0.59 1.55 -9.46
CA TYR A 53 0.85 1.72 -9.36
C TYR A 53 1.22 3.05 -8.70
N GLU A 54 0.62 4.16 -9.16
CA GLU A 54 0.96 5.50 -8.71
C GLU A 54 0.50 5.76 -7.28
N VAL A 55 -0.70 5.29 -6.92
CA VAL A 55 -1.25 5.45 -5.57
C VAL A 55 -0.46 4.65 -4.55
N VAL A 56 -0.13 3.38 -4.85
CA VAL A 56 0.72 2.57 -3.97
C VAL A 56 2.11 3.18 -3.87
N THR A 57 2.70 3.61 -4.99
CA THR A 57 4.01 4.27 -5.02
C THR A 57 4.04 5.51 -4.12
N ALA A 58 3.03 6.37 -4.22
CA ALA A 58 2.93 7.60 -3.44
C ALA A 58 2.76 7.30 -1.94
N ALA A 59 1.85 6.39 -1.58
CA ALA A 59 1.62 6.01 -0.19
C ALA A 59 2.89 5.43 0.48
N LEU A 60 3.62 4.56 -0.23
CA LEU A 60 4.86 3.96 0.28
C LEU A 60 5.99 5.00 0.39
N ASN A 61 6.09 5.93 -0.57
CA ASN A 61 7.04 7.05 -0.49
C ASN A 61 6.77 7.92 0.75
N ASP A 62 5.51 8.20 1.06
CA ASP A 62 5.16 8.98 2.25
C ASP A 62 5.65 8.26 3.53
N GLY A 63 5.41 6.96 3.65
CA GLY A 63 5.92 6.15 4.76
C GLY A 63 7.45 6.17 4.89
N LEU A 64 8.16 5.90 3.80
CA LEU A 64 9.63 5.90 3.76
C LEU A 64 10.22 7.29 4.09
N SER A 65 9.65 8.35 3.53
CA SER A 65 10.09 9.73 3.78
C SER A 65 9.91 10.18 5.24
N ARG A 66 9.02 9.51 5.98
CA ARG A 66 8.75 9.71 7.40
C ARG A 66 9.57 8.81 8.31
N GLY A 67 10.55 8.09 7.77
CA GLY A 67 11.53 7.32 8.56
C GLY A 67 11.16 5.86 8.81
N VAL A 68 10.13 5.33 8.14
CA VAL A 68 9.92 3.88 8.11
C VAL A 68 11.11 3.26 7.36
N GLN A 69 11.79 2.28 7.96
CA GLN A 69 12.87 1.57 7.30
C GLN A 69 12.32 0.64 6.22
N GLU A 70 12.97 0.61 5.05
CA GLU A 70 12.57 -0.25 3.91
C GLU A 70 12.36 -1.70 4.33
N LYS A 71 13.33 -2.29 5.05
CA LYS A 71 13.26 -3.68 5.55
C LYS A 71 12.10 -3.96 6.51
N SER A 72 11.49 -2.93 7.09
CA SER A 72 10.38 -3.04 8.04
C SER A 72 9.03 -2.72 7.41
N LEU A 73 9.00 -2.24 6.16
CA LEU A 73 7.77 -1.86 5.47
C LEU A 73 7.30 -2.98 4.53
N ARG A 74 6.20 -3.65 4.90
CA ARG A 74 5.60 -4.73 4.09
C ARG A 74 4.09 -4.49 3.92
N PRO A 75 3.64 -3.72 2.92
CA PRO A 75 2.24 -3.37 2.75
C PRO A 75 1.35 -4.59 2.46
N PHE A 76 0.11 -4.52 2.95
CA PHE A 76 -0.99 -5.26 2.36
C PHE A 76 -1.48 -4.51 1.12
N LEU A 77 -1.52 -5.20 -0.02
CA LEU A 77 -1.96 -4.70 -1.31
C LEU A 77 -3.34 -5.27 -1.68
N GLN A 78 -4.10 -4.48 -2.44
CA GLN A 78 -5.48 -4.79 -2.81
C GLN A 78 -5.55 -5.88 -3.89
N GLY A 79 -6.14 -7.03 -3.54
CA GLY A 79 -6.49 -8.12 -4.46
C GLY A 79 -7.98 -8.17 -4.84
N PHE A 80 -8.83 -7.35 -4.21
CA PHE A 80 -10.27 -7.29 -4.47
C PHE A 80 -10.63 -6.11 -5.38
N TRP A 81 -11.68 -6.23 -6.18
CA TRP A 81 -12.17 -5.19 -7.12
C TRP A 81 -11.11 -4.66 -8.11
N HIS A 82 -10.04 -5.42 -8.30
CA HIS A 82 -8.92 -5.15 -9.18
C HIS A 82 -8.85 -6.29 -10.20
N SER A 83 -8.52 -5.95 -11.44
CA SER A 83 -8.11 -6.95 -12.42
C SER A 83 -6.75 -7.54 -12.06
N SER A 84 -6.36 -8.64 -12.68
CA SER A 84 -5.03 -9.22 -12.48
C SER A 84 -3.91 -8.24 -12.84
N GLU A 85 -4.13 -7.37 -13.82
CA GLU A 85 -3.19 -6.29 -14.16
C GLU A 85 -3.10 -5.23 -13.06
N ASP A 86 -4.23 -4.79 -12.50
CA ASP A 86 -4.22 -3.83 -11.40
C ASP A 86 -3.48 -4.38 -10.16
N VAL A 87 -3.67 -5.67 -9.84
CA VAL A 87 -2.94 -6.33 -8.75
C VAL A 87 -1.44 -6.36 -9.03
N ARG A 88 -1.03 -6.72 -10.25
CA ARG A 88 0.38 -6.70 -10.66
C ARG A 88 0.98 -5.30 -10.57
N LEU A 89 0.22 -4.26 -10.90
CA LEU A 89 0.66 -2.87 -10.75
C LEU A 89 0.88 -2.47 -9.29
N ASN A 90 0.03 -2.95 -8.36
CA ASN A 90 0.28 -2.76 -6.93
C ASN A 90 1.56 -3.48 -6.47
N ILE A 91 1.77 -4.72 -6.92
CA ILE A 91 2.98 -5.52 -6.62
C ILE A 91 4.22 -4.81 -7.13
N LYS A 92 4.19 -4.41 -8.41
CA LYS A 92 5.29 -3.68 -9.05
C LYS A 92 5.65 -2.40 -8.30
N ALA A 93 4.67 -1.65 -7.80
CA ALA A 93 4.93 -0.43 -7.02
C ALA A 93 5.68 -0.69 -5.70
N ALA A 94 5.47 -1.85 -5.06
CA ALA A 94 6.23 -2.26 -3.89
C ALA A 94 7.62 -2.81 -4.28
N GLU A 95 7.70 -3.64 -5.31
CA GLU A 95 8.95 -4.26 -5.78
C GLU A 95 9.95 -3.24 -6.34
N ASP A 96 9.49 -2.21 -7.07
CA ASP A 96 10.33 -1.12 -7.59
C ASP A 96 10.98 -0.29 -6.46
N LYS A 97 10.49 -0.43 -5.23
CA LYS A 97 11.06 0.17 -4.02
C LYS A 97 11.90 -0.80 -3.18
N GLY A 98 12.08 -2.04 -3.65
CA GLY A 98 12.77 -3.10 -2.92
C GLY A 98 12.02 -3.58 -1.68
N LEU A 99 10.68 -3.41 -1.64
CA LEU A 99 9.86 -3.78 -0.49
C LEU A 99 9.17 -5.14 -0.69
N ASP A 100 9.08 -5.92 0.38
CA ASP A 100 8.20 -7.09 0.45
C ASP A 100 6.73 -6.66 0.46
N TRP A 101 5.81 -7.56 0.13
CA TRP A 101 4.37 -7.26 0.10
C TRP A 101 3.51 -8.46 0.49
N ILE A 102 2.24 -8.21 0.79
CA ILE A 102 1.21 -9.24 1.04
C ILE A 102 -0.04 -8.88 0.23
N ILE A 103 -0.63 -9.81 -0.54
CA ILE A 103 -1.94 -9.58 -1.18
C ILE A 103 -3.08 -9.93 -0.22
N TRP A 104 -4.08 -9.05 -0.12
CA TRP A 104 -5.30 -9.32 0.61
C TRP A 104 -6.53 -9.29 -0.32
N ASN A 105 -7.35 -10.33 -0.25
CA ASN A 105 -8.63 -10.42 -0.97
C ASN A 105 -9.71 -10.94 0.00
N ASN A 106 -10.80 -10.18 0.15
CA ASN A 106 -11.91 -10.52 1.05
C ASN A 106 -12.65 -11.81 0.65
N SER A 107 -12.59 -12.22 -0.61
CA SER A 107 -13.16 -13.47 -1.10
C SER A 107 -12.23 -14.68 -0.92
N SER A 108 -10.98 -14.45 -0.47
CA SER A 108 -9.92 -15.47 -0.42
C SER A 108 -9.63 -16.15 -1.77
N VAL A 109 -9.99 -15.49 -2.87
CA VAL A 109 -9.65 -15.92 -4.24
C VAL A 109 -8.40 -15.18 -4.69
N TYR A 110 -7.43 -15.93 -5.20
CA TYR A 110 -6.18 -15.39 -5.72
C TYR A 110 -5.94 -15.98 -7.11
N ASP A 111 -5.73 -15.11 -8.09
CA ASP A 111 -5.35 -15.50 -9.44
C ASP A 111 -3.83 -15.66 -9.50
N GLU A 112 -3.34 -16.73 -10.12
CA GLU A 112 -1.91 -16.97 -10.29
C GLU A 112 -1.26 -15.89 -11.17
N ASP A 113 -2.03 -15.29 -12.09
CA ASP A 113 -1.56 -14.23 -12.98
C ASP A 113 -1.11 -12.98 -12.21
N TYR A 114 -1.59 -12.78 -10.97
CA TYR A 114 -1.13 -11.70 -10.09
C TYR A 114 0.39 -11.72 -9.90
N PHE A 115 1.00 -12.91 -9.89
CA PHE A 115 2.40 -13.10 -9.53
C PHE A 115 3.32 -13.18 -10.75
N SER A 116 2.78 -12.92 -11.95
CA SER A 116 3.56 -12.80 -13.17
C SER A 116 4.19 -11.40 -13.30
N ARG A 117 5.47 -11.32 -13.69
CA ARG A 117 6.15 -10.03 -13.85
C ARG A 117 5.55 -9.23 -15.01
N ILE A 118 5.33 -7.93 -14.82
CA ILE A 118 5.03 -7.00 -15.92
C ILE A 118 6.32 -6.83 -16.73
N ASN A 119 6.31 -7.28 -17.98
CA ASN A 119 7.46 -7.11 -18.88
C ASN A 119 7.69 -5.60 -19.09
N SER A 120 8.93 -5.15 -18.86
CA SER A 120 9.41 -3.78 -19.04
C SER A 120 9.65 -3.43 -20.52
#